data_AF-A0A815WAJ0-F1
#
_entry.id   AF-A0A815WAJ0-F1
#
_cell.length_a   1.000
_cell.length_b   1.000
_cell.length_c   1.000
_cell.angle_alpha   90.00
_cell.angle_beta   90.00
_cell.angle_gamma   90.00
#
_symmetry.space_group_name_H-M   'P 1'
#
loop_
_entity.id
_entity.type
_entity.pdbx_description
1 polymer ?
#
loop_
_entity_poly.entity_id
_entity_poly.type
_entity_poly.pdbx_seq_one_letter_code
_entity_poly.pdbx_strand_id
1 'polypeptide(L)'
;MLLSLFGYLLLTITSKRQTNRIRIKLYKFLLTRDIYYYDTHKAGEMSSKLSTNIDKIHDGIGFKLYSLMALFFSCINTTILAFIINWKLTLIMLVLLPSFILTALMTMKELQPYSKSAAIAQEIFSSIRTVFAYNSSEYEQLRYNKYLDSCKHENRKKGIVFGCYMAIIMNFLLIGSLSQNIHSLSEVCGAATEIWQTLDEEV
;
A
#
# COMPACT_ATOMS: atom_id res chain seq x y z
N MET A 1 -20.02 11.80 -7.09
CA MET A 1 -19.02 12.82 -6.72
C MET A 1 -19.45 13.62 -5.47
N LEU A 2 -20.62 14.26 -5.46
CA LEU A 2 -21.10 15.07 -4.32
C LEU A 2 -21.19 14.30 -2.99
N LEU A 3 -21.71 13.07 -3.00
CA LEU A 3 -21.81 12.22 -1.79
C LEU A 3 -20.43 11.91 -1.16
N SER A 4 -19.41 11.66 -1.99
CA SER A 4 -18.05 11.38 -1.52
C SER A 4 -17.42 12.63 -0.89
N LEU A 5 -17.58 13.79 -1.53
CA LEU A 5 -17.11 15.07 -0.98
C LEU A 5 -17.77 15.38 0.37
N PHE A 6 -19.09 15.15 0.46
CA PHE A 6 -19.84 15.37 1.68
C PHE A 6 -19.34 14.48 2.84
N GLY A 7 -19.20 13.17 2.60
CA GLY A 7 -18.67 12.23 3.61
C GLY A 7 -17.25 12.60 4.06
N TYR A 8 -16.39 13.00 3.12
CA TYR A 8 -15.02 13.45 3.41
C TYR A 8 -14.99 14.72 4.28
N LEU A 9 -15.84 15.71 3.98
CA LEU A 9 -15.92 16.95 4.74
C LEU A 9 -16.39 16.70 6.18
N LEU A 10 -17.40 15.87 6.38
CA LEU A 10 -17.93 15.55 7.72
C LEU A 10 -16.86 14.93 8.62
N LEU A 11 -16.09 13.97 8.11
CA LEU A 11 -15.01 13.33 8.87
C LEU A 11 -13.85 14.30 9.14
N THR A 12 -13.52 15.17 8.19
CA THR A 12 -12.47 16.18 8.37
C THR A 12 -12.87 17.19 9.45
N ILE A 13 -14.12 17.65 9.46
CA ILE A 13 -14.65 18.55 10.50
C ILE A 13 -14.61 17.87 11.86
N THR A 14 -15.03 16.61 11.94
CA THR A 14 -15.01 15.81 13.17
C THR A 14 -13.58 15.66 13.69
N SER A 15 -12.64 15.35 12.81
CA SER A 15 -11.21 15.20 13.13
C SER A 15 -10.62 16.50 13.69
N LYS A 16 -10.93 17.66 13.09
CA LYS A 16 -10.50 18.97 13.61
C LYS A 16 -11.03 19.22 15.03
N ARG A 17 -12.31 18.92 15.29
CA ARG A 17 -12.92 19.08 16.61
C ARG A 17 -12.29 18.17 17.66
N GLN A 18 -12.05 16.90 17.31
CA GLN A 18 -11.41 15.93 18.21
C GLN A 18 -9.95 16.32 18.50
N THR A 19 -9.20 16.72 17.48
CA THR A 19 -7.81 17.19 17.60
C THR A 19 -7.71 18.37 18.55
N ASN A 20 -8.63 19.35 18.43
CA ASN A 20 -8.66 20.51 19.33
C ASN A 20 -8.95 20.11 20.78
N ARG A 21 -9.90 19.19 21.01
CA ARG A 21 -10.19 18.66 22.36
C ARG A 21 -8.99 17.94 22.97
N ILE A 22 -8.28 17.13 22.17
CA ILE A 22 -7.07 16.43 22.59
C ILE A 22 -5.97 17.43 22.95
N ARG A 23 -5.76 18.45 22.11
CA ARG A 23 -4.77 19.52 22.34
C ARG A 23 -5.02 20.25 23.66
N ILE A 24 -6.26 20.66 23.95
CA ILE A 24 -6.62 21.31 25.22
C ILE A 24 -6.36 20.40 26.42
N LYS A 25 -6.74 19.12 26.34
CA LYS A 25 -6.50 18.15 27.42
C LYS A 25 -5.02 17.91 27.66
N LEU A 26 -4.22 17.80 26.60
CA LEU A 26 -2.77 17.59 26.71
C LEU A 26 -2.06 18.80 27.29
N TYR A 27 -2.44 20.02 26.91
CA TYR A 27 -1.90 21.22 27.54
C TYR A 27 -2.25 21.30 29.02
N LYS A 28 -3.52 21.03 29.39
CA LYS A 28 -3.92 20.99 30.79
C LYS A 28 -3.12 19.95 31.59
N PHE A 29 -2.93 18.76 31.01
CA PHE A 29 -2.15 17.69 31.62
C PHE A 29 -0.67 18.05 31.81
N LEU A 30 -0.06 18.72 30.82
CA LEU A 30 1.32 19.20 30.93
C LEU A 30 1.44 20.23 32.06
N LEU A 31 0.56 21.23 32.12
CA LEU A 31 0.63 22.27 33.15
C LEU A 31 0.47 21.76 34.59
N THR A 32 -0.17 20.60 34.79
CA THR A 32 -0.33 19.99 36.13
C THR A 32 0.79 18.99 36.47
N ARG A 33 1.78 18.77 35.58
CA ARG A 33 2.85 17.79 35.78
C ARG A 33 3.97 18.34 36.68
N ASP A 34 4.56 17.48 37.51
CA ASP A 34 5.66 17.85 38.43
C ASP A 34 6.91 18.39 37.71
N ILE A 35 7.65 19.28 38.39
CA ILE A 35 8.87 19.91 37.85
C ILE A 35 9.94 18.88 37.43
N TYR A 36 10.05 17.77 38.17
CA TYR A 36 11.00 16.69 37.89
C TYR A 36 10.81 16.07 36.49
N TYR A 37 9.57 16.05 35.99
CA TYR A 37 9.28 15.56 34.63
C TYR A 37 9.90 16.45 33.55
N TYR A 38 10.03 17.75 33.83
CA TYR A 38 10.64 18.71 32.91
C TYR A 38 12.18 18.66 32.95
N ASP A 39 12.78 18.35 34.10
CA ASP A 39 14.25 18.22 34.22
C ASP A 39 14.82 17.02 33.47
N THR A 40 14.00 15.99 33.23
CA THR A 40 14.41 14.78 32.50
C THR A 40 14.36 14.93 30.98
N HIS A 41 13.77 16.01 30.45
CA HIS A 41 13.56 16.20 29.00
C HIS A 41 14.17 17.52 28.52
N LYS A 42 14.78 17.51 27.32
CA LYS A 42 15.37 18.72 26.76
C LYS A 42 14.30 19.78 26.48
N ALA A 43 14.63 21.03 26.77
CA ALA A 43 13.76 22.16 26.46
C ALA A 43 13.39 22.17 24.95
N GLY A 44 12.09 22.30 24.66
CA GLY A 44 11.55 22.31 23.28
C GLY A 44 11.24 20.94 22.67
N GLU A 45 11.85 19.85 23.14
CA GLU A 45 11.60 18.49 22.62
C GLU A 45 10.16 18.04 22.88
N MET A 46 9.63 18.31 24.08
CA MET A 46 8.24 18.04 24.46
C MET A 46 7.23 18.72 23.55
N SER A 47 7.43 20.02 23.27
CA SER A 47 6.49 20.81 22.47
C SER A 47 6.47 20.36 21.01
N SER A 48 7.66 20.04 20.46
CA SER A 48 7.80 19.48 19.12
C SER A 48 7.13 18.10 19.03
N LYS A 49 7.46 17.17 19.94
CA LYS A 49 6.85 15.82 19.99
C LYS A 49 5.34 15.89 20.13
N LEU A 50 4.82 16.77 20.99
CA LEU A 50 3.39 16.96 21.19
C LEU A 50 2.72 17.39 19.89
N SER A 51 3.24 18.41 19.22
CA SER A 51 2.69 18.92 17.97
C SER A 51 2.71 17.83 16.90
N THR A 52 3.84 17.17 16.69
CA THR A 52 3.97 16.06 15.73
C THR A 52 3.01 14.92 16.02
N ASN A 53 2.81 14.55 17.29
CA ASN A 53 1.89 13.46 17.65
C ASN A 53 0.42 13.85 17.43
N ILE A 54 0.05 15.10 17.74
CA ILE A 54 -1.29 15.63 17.48
C ILE A 54 -1.57 15.65 15.98
N ASP A 55 -0.61 16.09 15.18
CA ASP A 55 -0.75 16.16 13.71
C ASP A 55 -0.89 14.75 13.11
N LYS A 56 -0.11 13.77 13.59
CA LYS A 56 -0.25 12.35 13.20
C LYS A 56 -1.63 11.79 13.52
N ILE A 57 -2.21 12.14 14.67
CA ILE A 57 -3.56 11.73 15.06
C ILE A 57 -4.60 12.39 14.15
N HIS A 58 -4.43 13.68 13.86
CA HIS A 58 -5.31 14.42 12.94
C HIS A 58 -5.36 13.77 11.56
N ASP A 59 -4.19 13.50 10.97
CA ASP A 59 -4.07 12.85 9.68
C ASP A 59 -4.63 11.44 9.66
N GLY A 60 -4.50 10.72 10.78
CA GLY A 60 -5.03 9.37 10.97
C GLY A 60 -6.56 9.32 10.95
N ILE A 61 -7.22 10.21 11.69
CA ILE A 61 -8.68 10.19 11.86
C ILE A 61 -9.40 10.84 10.66
N GLY A 62 -8.80 11.83 10.02
CA GLY A 62 -9.43 12.56 8.91
C GLY A 62 -9.41 11.79 7.60
N PHE A 63 -8.37 12.05 6.81
CA PHE A 63 -8.29 11.56 5.43
C PHE A 63 -8.10 10.04 5.36
N LYS A 64 -7.18 9.50 6.18
CA LYS A 64 -6.82 8.08 6.12
C LYS A 64 -7.99 7.17 6.51
N LEU A 65 -8.73 7.54 7.55
CA LEU A 65 -9.89 6.77 8.00
C LEU A 65 -11.03 6.75 6.97
N TYR A 66 -11.33 7.91 6.35
CA TYR A 66 -12.30 7.98 5.26
C TYR A 66 -11.87 7.09 4.08
N SER A 67 -10.62 7.22 3.65
CA SER A 67 -10.07 6.44 2.53
C SER A 67 -10.15 4.95 2.80
N LEU A 68 -9.81 4.51 4.02
CA LEU A 68 -9.94 3.11 4.43
C LEU A 68 -11.39 2.64 4.32
N MET A 69 -12.34 3.34 4.95
CA MET A 69 -13.76 2.96 4.88
C MET A 69 -14.28 2.90 3.44
N ALA A 70 -13.95 3.90 2.62
CA ALA A 70 -14.35 3.93 1.22
C ALA A 70 -13.79 2.74 0.43
N LEU A 71 -12.52 2.39 0.64
CA LEU A 71 -11.89 1.23 0.03
C LEU A 71 -12.51 -0.08 0.51
N PHE A 72 -12.86 -0.20 1.79
CA PHE A 72 -13.55 -1.37 2.32
C PHE A 72 -14.91 -1.59 1.65
N PHE A 73 -15.76 -0.56 1.60
CA PHE A 73 -17.07 -0.66 0.95
C PHE A 73 -16.94 -0.88 -0.56
N SER A 74 -15.99 -0.20 -1.22
CA SER A 74 -15.74 -0.41 -2.64
C SER A 74 -15.30 -1.84 -2.92
N CYS A 75 -14.41 -2.41 -2.09
CA CYS A 75 -13.96 -3.79 -2.22
C CYS A 75 -15.13 -4.77 -2.13
N ILE A 76 -16.02 -4.58 -1.14
CA ILE A 76 -17.22 -5.42 -0.96
C ILE A 76 -18.15 -5.29 -2.17
N ASN A 77 -18.49 -4.07 -2.57
CA ASN A 77 -19.41 -3.83 -3.70
C ASN A 77 -18.87 -4.37 -5.02
N THR A 78 -17.58 -4.13 -5.32
CA THR A 78 -16.94 -4.64 -6.53
C THR A 78 -16.88 -6.17 -6.53
N THR A 79 -16.62 -6.79 -5.38
CA THR A 79 -16.61 -8.26 -5.27
C THR A 79 -17.99 -8.84 -5.56
N ILE A 80 -19.04 -8.28 -4.97
CA ILE A 80 -20.44 -8.72 -5.20
C ILE A 80 -20.81 -8.55 -6.68
N LEU A 81 -20.51 -7.39 -7.27
CA LEU A 81 -20.80 -7.12 -8.67
C LEU A 81 -20.06 -8.07 -9.62
N ALA A 82 -18.79 -8.38 -9.33
CA ALA A 82 -18.00 -9.31 -10.12
C ALA A 82 -18.60 -10.73 -10.10
N PHE A 83 -19.09 -11.20 -8.94
CA PHE A 83 -19.76 -12.49 -8.83
C PHE A 83 -21.05 -12.57 -9.66
N ILE A 84 -21.81 -11.47 -9.76
CA ILE A 84 -23.06 -11.44 -10.53
C ILE A 84 -22.80 -11.56 -12.04
N ILE A 85 -21.77 -10.87 -12.55
CA ILE A 85 -21.50 -10.86 -14.00
C ILE A 85 -20.89 -12.19 -14.46
N ASN A 86 -19.81 -12.64 -13.80
CA ASN A 86 -19.09 -13.85 -14.21
C ASN A 86 -18.45 -14.53 -13.00
N TRP A 87 -19.14 -15.53 -12.44
CA TRP A 87 -18.67 -16.26 -11.27
C TRP A 87 -17.37 -17.05 -11.52
N LYS A 88 -17.18 -17.59 -12.74
CA LYS A 88 -15.97 -18.34 -13.12
C LYS A 88 -14.70 -17.48 -13.10
N LEU A 89 -14.80 -16.24 -13.58
CA LEU A 89 -13.66 -15.32 -13.65
C LEU A 89 -13.30 -14.78 -12.25
N THR A 90 -14.32 -14.52 -11.44
CA THR A 90 -14.18 -13.96 -10.10
C THR A 90 -13.50 -14.94 -9.12
N LEU A 91 -13.77 -16.24 -9.23
CA LEU A 91 -13.11 -17.27 -8.40
C LEU A 91 -11.58 -17.29 -8.58
N ILE A 92 -11.10 -17.13 -9.81
CA ILE A 92 -9.66 -17.09 -10.11
C ILE A 92 -9.03 -15.84 -9.48
N MET A 93 -9.69 -14.70 -9.58
CA MET A 93 -9.24 -13.45 -8.94
C MET A 93 -9.29 -13.52 -7.41
N LEU A 94 -10.22 -14.27 -6.84
CA LEU A 94 -10.32 -14.46 -5.39
C LEU A 94 -9.12 -15.25 -4.83
N VAL A 95 -8.61 -16.25 -5.56
CA VAL A 95 -7.41 -17.01 -5.18
C VAL A 95 -6.15 -16.14 -5.22
N LEU A 96 -6.15 -15.08 -6.03
CA LEU A 96 -5.03 -14.16 -6.17
C LEU A 96 -4.93 -13.13 -5.03
N LEU A 97 -6.06 -12.74 -4.41
CA LEU A 97 -6.10 -11.81 -3.27
C LEU A 97 -5.24 -12.22 -2.06
N PRO A 98 -5.30 -13.46 -1.52
CA PRO A 98 -4.47 -13.85 -0.38
C PRO A 98 -2.98 -13.84 -0.71
N SER A 99 -2.61 -14.15 -1.95
CA SER A 99 -1.21 -14.05 -2.41
C SER A 99 -0.71 -12.60 -2.34
N PHE A 100 -1.54 -11.63 -2.73
CA PHE A 100 -1.20 -10.21 -2.64
C PHE A 100 -1.07 -9.72 -1.19
N ILE A 101 -1.91 -10.23 -0.28
CA ILE A 101 -1.82 -9.89 1.14
C ILE A 101 -0.53 -10.46 1.76
N LEU A 102 -0.15 -11.69 1.41
CA LEU A 102 1.10 -12.30 1.89
C LEU A 102 2.33 -11.49 1.46
N THR A 103 2.41 -11.05 0.21
CA THR A 103 3.53 -10.23 -0.27
C THR A 103 3.59 -8.89 0.45
N ALA A 104 2.44 -8.25 0.69
CA ALA A 104 2.36 -7.00 1.45
C ALA A 104 2.85 -7.17 2.91
N LEU A 105 2.46 -8.24 3.59
CA LEU A 105 2.91 -8.53 4.95
C LEU A 105 4.42 -8.79 5.02
N MET A 106 4.98 -9.48 4.03
CA MET A 106 6.43 -9.65 3.93
C MET A 106 7.15 -8.31 3.72
N THR A 107 6.52 -7.31 3.08
CA THR A 107 7.08 -5.94 2.91
C THR A 107 7.17 -5.17 4.20
N MET A 108 6.22 -5.37 5.11
CA MET A 108 6.31 -4.79 6.43
C MET A 108 7.44 -5.42 7.27
N LYS A 109 7.74 -6.71 7.07
CA LYS A 109 8.83 -7.41 7.77
C LYS A 109 10.21 -7.00 7.26
N GLU A 110 10.39 -6.83 5.96
CA GLU A 110 11.65 -6.39 5.34
C GLU A 110 12.09 -4.98 5.74
N LEU A 111 11.15 -4.14 6.19
CA LEU A 111 11.45 -2.77 6.57
C LEU A 111 12.43 -2.69 7.76
N GLN A 112 12.39 -3.68 8.65
CA GLN A 112 13.24 -3.76 9.85
C GLN A 112 14.73 -3.98 9.53
N PRO A 113 15.13 -5.03 8.78
CA PRO A 113 16.54 -5.20 8.39
C PRO A 113 17.02 -4.07 7.46
N TYR A 114 16.15 -3.53 6.61
CA TYR A 114 16.48 -2.37 5.78
C TYR A 114 16.79 -1.13 6.63
N SER A 115 15.97 -0.80 7.64
CA SER A 115 16.26 0.33 8.52
C SER A 115 17.55 0.15 9.31
N LYS A 116 17.91 -1.08 9.69
CA LYS A 116 19.19 -1.39 10.35
C LYS A 116 20.39 -1.14 9.43
N SER A 117 20.33 -1.58 8.18
CA SER A 117 21.39 -1.28 7.20
C SER A 117 21.55 0.23 6.97
N ALA A 118 20.44 0.97 6.89
CA ALA A 118 20.44 2.41 6.76
C ALA A 118 21.05 3.11 7.99
N ALA A 119 20.74 2.63 9.20
CA ALA A 119 21.33 3.15 10.44
C ALA A 119 22.85 2.95 10.50
N ILE A 120 23.35 1.79 10.06
CA ILE A 120 24.80 1.51 9.99
C ILE A 120 25.48 2.41 8.97
N ALA A 121 24.88 2.59 7.79
CA ALA A 121 25.42 3.52 6.80
C ALA A 121 25.47 4.96 7.36
N GLN A 122 24.42 5.38 8.08
CA GLN A 122 24.36 6.68 8.74
C GLN A 122 25.49 6.85 9.77
N GLU A 123 25.79 5.81 10.55
CA GLU A 123 26.88 5.79 11.53
C GLU A 123 28.25 5.96 10.84
N ILE A 124 28.50 5.18 9.79
CA ILE A 124 29.75 5.24 9.00
C ILE A 124 29.94 6.64 8.40
N PHE A 125 28.90 7.22 7.80
CA PHE A 125 28.98 8.56 7.22
C PHE A 125 29.16 9.65 8.27
N SER A 126 28.51 9.52 9.43
CA SER A 126 28.68 10.46 10.55
C SER A 126 30.09 10.41 11.14
N SER A 127 30.78 9.28 11.04
CA SER A 127 32.11 9.05 11.62
C SER A 127 33.17 8.75 10.56
N ILE A 128 33.02 9.28 9.35
CA ILE A 128 33.88 8.92 8.21
C ILE A 128 35.37 9.18 8.47
N ARG A 129 35.70 10.25 9.20
CA ARG A 129 37.08 10.60 9.56
C ARG A 129 37.75 9.55 10.45
N THR A 130 37.00 8.95 11.39
CA THR A 130 37.57 7.92 12.28
C THR A 130 37.74 6.60 11.52
N VAL A 131 36.80 6.24 10.63
CA VAL A 131 36.92 5.04 9.79
C VAL A 131 38.18 5.09 8.92
N PHE A 132 38.47 6.25 8.31
CA PHE A 132 39.72 6.45 7.56
C PHE A 132 40.96 6.46 8.46
N ALA A 133 40.90 7.08 9.64
CA ALA A 133 42.02 7.10 10.58
C ALA A 133 42.42 5.69 11.06
N TYR A 134 41.46 4.77 11.19
CA TYR A 134 41.71 3.38 11.56
C TYR A 134 41.88 2.43 10.36
N ASN A 135 41.82 2.95 9.12
CA ASN A 135 41.83 2.16 7.88
C ASN A 135 40.85 0.97 7.89
N SER A 136 39.68 1.14 8.50
CA SER A 136 38.70 0.07 8.78
C SER A 136 37.55 0.02 7.75
N SER A 137 37.79 0.52 6.54
CA SER A 137 36.77 0.62 5.49
C SER A 137 36.25 -0.75 5.06
N GLU A 138 37.12 -1.74 4.91
CA GLU A 138 36.74 -3.10 4.53
C GLU A 138 35.86 -3.78 5.60
N TYR A 139 36.18 -3.59 6.89
CA TYR A 139 35.42 -4.15 7.99
C TYR A 139 33.98 -3.59 8.02
N GLU A 140 33.83 -2.28 7.88
CA GLU A 140 32.51 -1.63 7.86
C GLU A 140 31.71 -1.99 6.59
N GLN A 141 32.37 -2.19 5.45
CA GLN A 141 31.74 -2.72 4.24
C GLN A 141 31.19 -4.13 4.44
N LEU A 142 31.96 -5.02 5.07
CA LEU A 142 31.49 -6.38 5.39
C LEU A 142 30.30 -6.36 6.34
N ARG A 143 30.35 -5.50 7.37
CA ARG A 143 29.24 -5.28 8.32
C ARG A 143 27.97 -4.82 7.59
N TYR A 144 28.08 -3.85 6.68
CA TYR A 144 26.95 -3.36 5.88
C TYR A 144 26.40 -4.44 4.94
N ASN A 145 27.28 -5.15 4.22
CA ASN A 145 26.90 -6.22 3.29
C ASN A 145 26.14 -7.37 3.98
N LYS A 146 26.50 -7.74 5.22
CA LYS A 146 25.80 -8.78 5.98
C LYS A 146 24.31 -8.48 6.18
N TYR A 147 23.97 -7.23 6.49
CA TYR A 147 22.57 -6.81 6.65
C TYR A 147 21.87 -6.63 5.30
N LEU A 148 22.59 -6.12 4.30
CA LEU A 148 22.08 -5.98 2.93
C LEU A 148 21.73 -7.33 2.29
N ASP A 149 22.56 -8.36 2.47
CA ASP A 149 22.33 -9.66 1.84
C ASP A 149 21.09 -10.37 2.41
N SER A 150 20.82 -10.16 3.70
CA SER A 150 19.54 -10.58 4.31
C SER A 150 18.35 -9.88 3.64
N CYS A 151 18.44 -8.57 3.43
CA CYS A 151 17.41 -7.80 2.71
C CYS A 151 17.26 -8.28 1.25
N LYS A 152 18.37 -8.49 0.52
CA LYS A 152 18.36 -8.92 -0.89
C LYS A 152 17.69 -10.29 -1.05
N HIS A 153 17.93 -11.21 -0.12
CA HIS A 153 17.34 -12.56 -0.19
C HIS A 153 15.81 -12.53 -0.04
N GLU A 154 15.29 -11.74 0.90
CA GLU A 154 13.85 -11.55 1.07
C GLU A 154 13.23 -10.84 -0.15
N ASN A 155 13.88 -9.77 -0.64
CA ASN A 155 13.41 -9.01 -1.81
C ASN A 155 13.38 -9.88 -3.07
N ARG A 156 14.38 -10.74 -3.27
CA ARG A 156 14.43 -11.66 -4.41
C ARG A 156 13.28 -12.67 -4.38
N LYS A 157 12.95 -13.23 -3.22
CA LYS A 157 11.79 -14.14 -3.07
C LYS A 157 10.50 -13.45 -3.45
N LYS A 158 10.30 -12.21 -2.99
CA LYS A 158 9.13 -11.40 -3.36
C LYS A 158 9.07 -11.07 -4.82
N GLY A 159 10.20 -10.68 -5.43
CA GLY A 159 10.28 -10.34 -6.84
C GLY A 159 9.84 -11.51 -7.72
N ILE A 160 10.26 -12.74 -7.37
CA ILE A 160 9.83 -13.95 -8.09
C ILE A 160 8.33 -14.20 -7.91
N VAL A 161 7.81 -14.13 -6.68
CA VAL A 161 6.37 -14.31 -6.40
C VAL A 161 5.52 -13.28 -7.16
N PHE A 162 5.94 -12.01 -7.15
CA PHE A 162 5.24 -10.94 -7.86
C PHE A 162 5.33 -11.08 -9.38
N GLY A 163 6.49 -11.51 -9.91
CA GLY A 163 6.67 -11.79 -11.33
C GLY A 163 5.76 -12.92 -11.82
N CYS A 164 5.70 -14.04 -11.08
CA CYS A 164 4.77 -15.14 -11.38
C CYS A 164 3.31 -14.69 -11.31
N TYR A 165 2.96 -13.89 -10.29
CA TYR A 165 1.62 -13.30 -10.14
C TYR A 165 1.22 -12.45 -11.36
N MET A 166 2.10 -11.55 -11.80
CA MET A 166 1.84 -10.70 -12.97
C MET A 166 1.70 -11.50 -14.26
N ALA A 167 2.53 -12.55 -14.44
CA ALA A 167 2.47 -13.41 -15.61
C ALA A 167 1.14 -14.18 -15.71
N ILE A 168 0.66 -14.74 -14.60
CA ILE A 168 -0.61 -15.50 -14.54
C ILE A 168 -1.79 -14.58 -14.90
N ILE A 169 -1.82 -13.36 -14.37
CA ILE A 169 -2.90 -12.40 -14.65
C ILE A 169 -2.88 -11.94 -16.10
N MET A 170 -1.72 -11.59 -16.65
CA MET A 170 -1.61 -11.18 -18.04
C MET A 170 -2.06 -12.28 -19.00
N ASN A 171 -1.63 -13.53 -18.77
CA ASN A 171 -2.00 -14.65 -19.64
C ASN A 171 -3.51 -14.89 -19.62
N PHE A 172 -4.12 -14.86 -18.44
CA PHE A 172 -5.56 -15.06 -18.28
C PHE A 172 -6.39 -13.92 -18.93
N LEU A 173 -5.97 -12.66 -18.78
CA LEU A 173 -6.63 -11.52 -19.43
C LEU A 173 -6.55 -11.60 -20.96
N LEU A 174 -5.43 -12.07 -21.50
CA LEU A 174 -5.22 -12.21 -22.95
C LEU A 174 -6.11 -13.30 -23.54
N ILE A 175 -6.29 -14.43 -22.85
CA ILE A 175 -7.22 -15.49 -23.26
C ILE A 175 -8.67 -14.97 -23.22
N GLY A 176 -9.02 -14.18 -22.20
CA GLY A 176 -10.36 -13.59 -22.07
C GLY A 176 -10.69 -12.58 -23.17
N SER A 177 -9.74 -11.72 -23.58
CA SER A 177 -9.96 -10.77 -24.69
C SER A 177 -10.06 -11.48 -26.03
N LEU A 178 -9.26 -12.53 -26.25
CA LEU A 178 -9.34 -13.36 -27.45
C LEU A 178 -10.68 -14.10 -27.52
N SER A 179 -11.19 -14.64 -26.41
CA SER A 179 -12.47 -15.36 -26.42
C SER A 179 -13.65 -14.46 -26.74
N GLN A 180 -13.66 -13.21 -26.25
CA GLN A 180 -14.70 -12.23 -26.59
C GLN A 180 -14.64 -11.83 -28.07
N ASN A 181 -13.43 -11.66 -28.60
CA ASN A 181 -13.22 -11.29 -30.01
C ASN A 181 -13.61 -12.42 -30.97
N ILE A 182 -13.38 -13.68 -30.58
CA ILE A 182 -13.82 -14.84 -31.36
C ILE A 182 -15.35 -15.00 -31.33
N HIS A 183 -16.01 -14.70 -30.20
CA HIS A 183 -17.47 -14.76 -30.10
C HIS A 183 -18.14 -13.68 -30.98
N SER A 184 -17.59 -12.45 -31.01
CA SER A 184 -18.09 -11.40 -31.90
C SER A 184 -17.85 -11.71 -33.38
N LEU A 185 -16.69 -12.29 -33.72
CA LEU A 185 -16.41 -12.76 -35.08
C LEU A 185 -17.33 -13.92 -35.50
N SER A 186 -17.68 -14.83 -34.59
CA SER A 186 -18.63 -15.92 -34.89
C SER A 186 -20.05 -15.41 -35.13
N GLU A 187 -20.49 -14.38 -34.40
CA GLU A 187 -21.79 -13.74 -34.64
C GLU A 187 -21.83 -13.00 -35.99
N VAL A 188 -20.76 -12.27 -36.33
CA VAL A 188 -20.64 -11.57 -37.63
C VAL A 188 -20.55 -12.56 -38.80
N CYS A 189 -19.83 -13.68 -38.63
CA CYS A 189 -19.71 -14.71 -39.67
C CYS A 189 -21.02 -15.49 -39.85
N GLY A 190 -21.76 -15.75 -38.76
CA GLY A 190 -23.11 -16.33 -38.81
C GLY A 190 -24.08 -15.44 -39.59
N ALA A 191 -24.13 -14.14 -39.28
CA ALA A 191 -24.97 -13.18 -40.00
C ALA A 191 -24.58 -13.05 -41.49
N ALA A 192 -23.27 -13.12 -41.81
CA ALA A 192 -22.83 -13.11 -43.20
C ALA A 192 -23.28 -14.35 -43.98
N THR A 193 -23.31 -15.53 -43.33
CA THR A 193 -23.70 -16.80 -43.99
C THR A 193 -25.19 -16.83 -44.31
N GLU A 194 -26.04 -16.28 -43.42
CA GLU A 194 -27.48 -16.14 -43.67
C GLU A 194 -27.76 -15.21 -44.87
N ILE A 195 -27.00 -14.11 -45.00
CA ILE A 195 -27.16 -13.17 -46.13
C ILE A 195 -26.79 -13.83 -47.48
N TRP A 196 -25.75 -14.66 -47.52
CA TRP A 196 -25.37 -15.37 -48.75
C TRP A 196 -26.42 -16.42 -49.17
N GLN A 197 -27.05 -17.11 -48.22
CA GLN A 197 -28.12 -18.07 -48.54
C GLN A 197 -29.38 -17.39 -49.11
N THR A 198 -29.74 -16.21 -48.60
CA THR A 198 -30.87 -15.44 -49.16
C THR A 198 -30.60 -14.93 -50.58
N LEU A 199 -29.32 -14.73 -50.94
CA LEU A 199 -28.93 -14.27 -52.27
C LEU A 199 -28.97 -15.40 -53.33
N ASP A 200 -28.72 -16.65 -52.91
CA ASP A 200 -28.80 -17.84 -53.79
C ASP A 200 -30.24 -18.30 -54.06
N GLU A 201 -31.24 -17.91 -53.24
CA GLU A 201 -32.66 -18.19 -53.50
C GLU A 201 -33.34 -17.18 -54.44
N GLU A 202 -32.74 -16.00 -54.66
CA GLU A 202 -33.25 -14.95 -55.55
C GLU A 202 -32.70 -15.02 -56.99
N VAL A 203 -31.70 -15.88 -57.27
CA VAL A 203 -31.08 -16.08 -58.60
C VAL A 203 -31.55 -17.37 -59.25
#